data_AF-A0A1H3RIX0-F1
#
_entry.id   AF-A0A1H3RIX0-F1
#
_cell.length_a   1.000
_cell.length_b   1.000
_cell.length_c   1.000
_cell.angle_alpha   90.00
_cell.angle_beta   90.00
_cell.angle_gamma   90.00
#
_symmetry.space_group_name_H-M   'P 1'
#
loop_
_entity.id
_entity.type
_entity.pdbx_description
1 polymer ?
#
loop_
_entity_poly.entity_id
_entity_poly.type
_entity_poly.pdbx_seq_one_letter_code
_entity_poly.pdbx_strand_id
1 'polypeptide(L)' 'AVAFSPDGRLLATASQDQTARLWNLSFDSWLTIGCELVNRNLSMAEWNQLLPGVPYERTCPDLPAGQGAPSDAPAARY' A
#
# COMPACT_ATOMS: atom_id res chain seq x y z
N ALA A 1 14.26 -18.69 12.73
CA ALA A 1 13.12 -18.54 13.66
C ALA A 1 12.25 -17.36 13.24
N VAL A 2 10.98 -17.34 13.63
CA VAL A 2 10.04 -16.26 13.29
C VAL A 2 9.05 -16.03 14.44
N ALA A 3 8.68 -14.78 14.72
CA ALA A 3 7.70 -14.43 15.73
C ALA A 3 7.00 -13.09 15.41
N PHE A 4 5.71 -12.99 15.74
CA PHE A 4 4.96 -11.74 15.68
C PHE A 4 4.97 -11.05 17.06
N SER A 5 4.88 -9.71 17.07
CA SER A 5 4.55 -8.98 18.29
C SER A 5 3.10 -9.29 18.74
N PRO A 6 2.77 -9.15 20.04
CA PRO A 6 1.41 -9.41 20.53
C PRO A 6 0.31 -8.58 19.87
N ASP A 7 0.65 -7.37 19.41
CA ASP A 7 -0.26 -6.47 18.68
C ASP A 7 -0.27 -6.70 17.15
N GLY A 8 0.53 -7.65 16.66
CA GLY A 8 0.64 -8.00 15.24
C GLY A 8 1.34 -6.97 14.35
N ARG A 9 1.85 -5.86 14.90
CA ARG A 9 2.43 -4.75 14.12
C ARG A 9 3.87 -4.99 13.70
N LEU A 10 4.57 -5.93 14.33
CA LEU A 10 5.96 -6.27 14.03
C LEU A 10 6.13 -7.76 13.77
N LEU A 11 7.02 -8.07 12.83
CA LEU A 11 7.53 -9.43 12.60
C LEU A 11 9.02 -9.46 12.86
N ALA A 12 9.47 -10.38 13.70
CA ALA A 12 10.87 -10.68 13.92
C ALA A 12 11.25 -11.95 13.15
N THR A 13 12.32 -11.89 12.36
CA THR A 13 12.91 -13.05 11.68
C THR A 13 14.38 -13.18 12.05
N ALA A 14 14.83 -14.40 12.36
CA ALA A 14 16.25 -14.71 12.60
C ALA A 14 16.72 -15.79 11.62
N SER A 15 17.87 -15.55 10.98
CA SER A 15 18.45 -16.35 9.90
C SER A 15 19.78 -17.01 10.33
N GLN A 16 20.18 -18.05 9.60
CA GLN A 16 21.47 -18.73 9.81
C GLN A 16 22.66 -17.87 9.38
N ASP A 17 22.42 -16.81 8.60
CA ASP A 17 23.42 -15.80 8.23
C ASP A 17 23.81 -14.86 9.39
N GLN A 18 23.41 -15.20 10.62
CA GLN A 18 23.65 -14.44 11.84
C GLN A 18 22.96 -13.06 11.86
N THR A 19 21.94 -12.85 11.02
CA THR A 19 21.12 -11.64 11.06
C THR A 19 19.75 -11.88 11.70
N ALA A 20 19.32 -10.89 12.48
CA ALA A 20 17.93 -10.71 12.86
C ALA A 20 17.39 -9.47 12.16
N ARG A 21 16.14 -9.54 11.69
CA ARG A 21 15.43 -8.43 11.05
C ARG A 21 14.11 -8.19 11.75
N LEU A 22 13.78 -6.93 11.92
CA LEU A 22 12.46 -6.48 12.35
C LEU A 22 11.76 -5.85 11.17
N TRP A 23 10.56 -6.32 10.90
CA TRP A 23 9.70 -5.81 9.84
C TRP A 23 8.53 -5.09 10.48
N ASN A 24 8.33 -3.82 10.12
CA ASN A 24 7.09 -3.11 10.41
C ASN A 24 6.01 -3.66 9.48
N LEU A 25 4.88 -4.09 10.02
CA LEU A 25 3.74 -4.60 9.24
C LEU A 25 2.57 -3.61 9.20
N SER A 26 2.73 -2.41 9.76
CA SER A 26 1.73 -1.36 9.69
C SER A 26 1.41 -1.04 8.23
N PHE A 27 0.16 -1.29 7.84
CA PHE A 27 -0.32 -1.05 6.48
C PHE A 27 -0.12 0.42 6.08
N ASP A 28 -0.43 1.35 6.99
CA ASP A 28 -0.27 2.78 6.76
C ASP A 28 1.17 3.16 6.41
N SER A 29 2.15 2.56 7.10
CA SER A 29 3.57 2.81 6.81
C SER A 29 3.97 2.34 5.42
N TRP A 30 3.49 1.18 4.99
CA TRP A 30 3.78 0.65 3.66
C TRP A 30 3.05 1.41 2.56
N LEU A 31 1.83 1.86 2.82
CA LEU A 31 1.07 2.68 1.89
C LEU A 31 1.78 4.00 1.63
N THR A 32 2.25 4.70 2.68
CA THR A 32 3.00 5.95 2.53
C THR A 32 4.23 5.76 1.64
N ILE A 33 5.07 4.75 1.95
CA ILE A 33 6.27 4.47 1.16
C ILE A 33 5.91 4.11 -0.29
N GLY A 34 4.89 3.28 -0.48
CA GLY A 34 4.44 2.88 -1.81
C GLY A 34 3.96 4.07 -2.65
N CYS A 35 3.19 4.98 -2.04
CA CYS A 35 2.69 6.17 -2.70
C CYS A 35 3.79 7.16 -3.05
N GLU A 36 4.80 7.33 -2.20
CA GLU A 36 5.99 8.13 -2.49
C GLU A 36 6.78 7.57 -3.68
N LEU A 37 6.94 6.23 -3.73
CA LEU A 37 7.72 5.58 -4.79
C LEU A 37 7.03 5.60 -6.16
N VAL A 38 5.71 5.36 -6.19
CA VAL A 38 4.94 5.33 -7.44
C VAL A 38 4.61 6.74 -7.93
N ASN A 39 4.46 7.70 -7.00
CA ASN A 39 4.23 9.13 -7.25
C ASN A 39 3.02 9.45 -8.16
N ARG A 40 2.06 8.53 -8.26
CA ARG A 40 0.76 8.75 -8.92
C ARG A 40 -0.25 7.69 -8.49
N ASN A 41 -1.54 8.01 -8.63
CA ASN A 41 -2.59 7.00 -8.64
C ASN A 41 -2.64 6.26 -10.00
N LEU A 42 -3.25 5.08 -10.00
CA LEU A 42 -3.54 4.33 -11.23
C LEU A 42 -4.43 5.15 -12.16
N SER A 43 -4.16 5.12 -13.45
CA SER A 43 -5.08 5.65 -14.45
C SER A 43 -6.39 4.85 -14.45
N MET A 44 -7.45 5.43 -15.00
CA MET A 44 -8.72 4.72 -15.15
C MET A 44 -8.58 3.48 -16.04
N ALA A 45 -7.68 3.51 -17.04
CA ALA A 45 -7.40 2.37 -17.89
C ALA A 45 -6.73 1.22 -17.11
N GLU A 46 -5.69 1.53 -16.32
CA GLU A 46 -5.04 0.55 -15.45
C GLU A 46 -6.02 0.00 -14.40
N TRP A 47 -6.86 0.86 -13.81
CA TRP A 47 -7.87 0.45 -12.84
C TRP A 47 -8.85 -0.56 -13.43
N ASN A 48 -9.42 -0.26 -14.60
CA ASN A 48 -10.35 -1.18 -15.28
C ASN A 48 -9.70 -2.51 -15.66
N GLN A 49 -8.39 -2.51 -15.95
CA GLN A 49 -7.65 -3.72 -16.29
C GLN A 49 -7.32 -4.58 -15.05
N LEU A 50 -6.90 -3.94 -13.96
CA LEU A 50 -6.40 -4.64 -12.77
C LEU A 50 -7.50 -4.94 -11.75
N LEU A 51 -8.53 -4.09 -11.69
CA LEU A 51 -9.61 -4.11 -10.69
C LEU A 51 -10.99 -4.02 -11.39
N PRO A 52 -11.33 -4.97 -12.28
CA PRO A 52 -12.57 -4.92 -13.03
C PRO A 52 -13.79 -4.97 -12.10
N GLY A 53 -14.72 -4.03 -12.27
CA GLY A 53 -15.96 -3.95 -11.49
C GLY A 53 -15.82 -3.28 -10.11
N VAL A 54 -14.61 -2.86 -9.73
CA VAL A 54 -14.39 -2.11 -8.49
C VAL A 54 -14.53 -0.61 -8.78
N PRO A 55 -15.36 0.15 -8.04
CA PRO A 55 -15.42 1.60 -8.16
C PRO A 55 -14.04 2.23 -7.99
N TYR A 56 -13.74 3.26 -8.77
CA TYR A 56 -12.45 3.93 -8.70
C TYR A 56 -12.32 4.68 -7.37
N GLU A 57 -11.23 4.42 -6.64
CA GLU A 57 -10.83 5.16 -5.45
C GLU A 57 -9.35 5.55 -5.56
N ARG A 58 -8.97 6.69 -4.98
CA ARG A 58 -7.57 7.10 -4.92
C ARG A 58 -6.83 6.25 -3.89
N THR A 59 -6.05 5.28 -4.37
CA THR A 59 -5.17 4.44 -3.55
C THR A 59 -4.22 5.28 -2.71
N CYS A 60 -3.65 6.34 -3.29
CA CYS A 60 -2.82 7.31 -2.60
C CYS A 60 -3.66 8.55 -2.26
N PRO A 61 -4.09 8.71 -1.00
CA PRO A 61 -5.08 9.73 -0.60
C PRO A 61 -4.63 11.18 -0.83
N ASP A 62 -3.33 11.41 -0.71
CA ASP A 62 -2.73 12.75 -0.81
C ASP A 62 -2.36 13.14 -2.24
N LEU A 63 -2.48 12.22 -3.19
CA LEU A 63 -2.20 12.46 -4.61
C LEU A 63 -3.49 12.72 -5.39
N PRO A 64 -3.42 13.47 -6.51
CA PRO A 64 -4.57 13.62 -7.40
C PRO A 64 -5.04 12.28 -7.96
N ALA A 65 -6.28 12.25 -8.47
CA ALA A 65 -6.79 11.11 -9.21
C ALA A 65 -5.87 10.80 -10.40
N GLY A 66 -5.76 9.52 -10.75
CA GLY A 66 -4.93 9.09 -11.87
C GLY A 66 -5.50 9.54 -13.21
N GLN A 67 -4.69 9.42 -14.25
CA GLN A 67 -5.07 9.89 -15.58
C GLN A 67 -6.40 9.29 -16.05
N GLY A 68 -7.32 10.15 -16.49
CA GLY A 68 -8.63 9.77 -16.99
C GLY A 68 -9.62 9.30 -15.92
N ALA A 69 -9.25 9.33 -14.63
CA ALA A 69 -10.16 9.06 -13.53
C ALA A 69 -10.91 10.33 -13.09
N PRO A 70 -12.09 10.21 -12.43
CA PRO A 70 -12.82 11.34 -11.90
C PRO A 70 -11.96 12.17 -10.92
N SER A 71 -11.93 13.49 -11.10
CA SER A 71 -11.11 14.38 -10.26
C SER A 71 -11.61 14.47 -8.81
N ASP A 72 -12.88 14.19 -8.59
CA ASP A 72 -13.57 14.15 -7.30
C ASP A 72 -13.61 12.75 -6.67
N ALA A 73 -12.87 11.78 -7.24
CA ALA A 73 -12.82 10.43 -6.73
C ALA A 73 -12.42 10.39 -5.24
N PRO A 74 -13.14 9.58 -4.42
CA PRO A 74 -12.85 9.49 -3.00
C PRO A 74 -11.46 8.88 -2.77
N ALA A 75 -10.83 9.26 -1.66
CA ALA A 75 -9.67 8.53 -1.17
C ALA A 75 -10.10 7.17 -0.62
N ALA A 76 -9.29 6.14 -0.90
CA ALA A 76 -9.49 4.82 -0.34
C ALA A 76 -9.46 4.88 1.20
N ARG A 77 -10.31 4.06 1.83
CA ARG A 77 -10.37 3.91 3.29
C ARG A 77 -9.79 2.56 3.65
N TYR A 78 -8.66 2.57 4.35
CA TYR A 78 -7.93 1.40 4.82
C TYR A 78 -8.22 1.10 6.29
#